data_AF-A0A955FXH2-F1
#
_entry.id   AF-A0A955FXH2-F1
#
_cell.length_a   1.000
_cell.length_b   1.000
_cell.length_c   1.000
_cell.angle_alpha   90.00
_cell.angle_beta   90.00
_cell.angle_gamma   90.00
#
_symmetry.space_group_name_H-M   'P 1'
#
loop_
_entity.id
_entity.type
_entity.pdbx_description
1 polymer ?
#
loop_
_entity_poly.entity_id
_entity_poly.type
_entity_poly.pdbx_seq_one_letter_code
_entity_poly.pdbx_strand_id
1 'polypeptide(L)'
;MLAGIKQGVVRELEYDAGVHSPAANIVRRAKYDIYGEQRYGFKTADGVKYYADYDIQSMYIDDLSRVKGMTDDQKWSLEEWQKATEDRRSDVMKLSDRSDTIAKLDLIQTRNRRAGRKEDEYTKEASDFDKAYSTIVRVRCEDVDGGKSTDDLMNGTVAGVLRRTRFAKHMPAREDLNDRILNAPKNTRASVRGAVIGDVTLKGVSPRLHNLEWGYYSIYKDGVNLDRINMDPWTGVE
;
A
#
# COMPACT_ATOMS: atom_id res chain seq x y z
N MET A 1 0.29 13.02 6.74
CA MET A 1 1.29 12.99 7.84
C MET A 1 2.52 13.85 7.57
N LEU A 2 3.44 13.47 6.68
CA LEU A 2 4.72 14.19 6.49
C LEU A 2 4.59 15.70 6.19
N ALA A 3 3.61 16.08 5.36
CA ALA A 3 3.31 17.49 5.11
C ALA A 3 2.91 18.24 6.39
N GLY A 4 2.12 17.60 7.25
CA GLY A 4 1.71 18.18 8.53
C GLY A 4 2.86 18.27 9.54
N ILE A 5 3.78 17.31 9.54
CA ILE A 5 5.02 17.40 10.35
C ILE A 5 5.86 18.59 9.87
N LYS A 6 6.08 18.74 8.55
CA LYS A 6 6.83 19.87 7.99
C LYS A 6 6.21 21.23 8.31
N GLN A 7 4.88 21.29 8.41
CA GLN A 7 4.14 22.51 8.76
C GLN A 7 3.96 22.68 10.28
N GLY A 8 4.44 21.75 11.12
CA GLY A 8 4.32 21.81 12.57
C GLY A 8 2.87 21.70 13.10
N VAL A 9 1.95 21.12 12.33
CA VAL A 9 0.53 21.01 12.73
C VAL A 9 0.19 19.69 13.42
N VAL A 10 1.01 18.65 13.19
CA VAL A 10 0.82 17.33 13.79
C VAL A 10 1.34 17.35 15.20
N ARG A 11 0.51 16.98 16.17
CA ARG A 11 0.93 16.88 17.56
C ARG A 11 1.79 15.65 17.78
N GLU A 12 2.80 15.79 18.62
CA GLU A 12 3.69 14.70 19.00
C GLU A 12 3.06 13.90 20.15
N LEU A 13 3.03 12.58 19.99
CA LEU A 13 2.67 11.65 21.05
C LEU A 13 3.93 10.91 21.49
N GLU A 14 4.44 11.23 22.68
CA GLU A 14 5.52 10.46 23.28
C GLU A 14 4.94 9.25 24.02
N TYR A 15 5.63 8.12 23.97
CA TYR A 15 5.18 6.95 24.72
C TYR A 15 5.45 7.08 26.21
N ASP A 16 4.59 6.49 27.04
CA ASP A 16 4.91 6.33 28.46
C ASP A 16 6.13 5.41 28.63
N ALA A 17 7.21 5.95 29.21
CA ALA A 17 8.54 5.37 29.26
C ALA A 17 8.67 4.15 30.20
N GLY A 18 7.60 3.78 30.93
CA GLY A 18 7.59 2.65 31.87
C GLY A 18 7.65 1.25 31.25
N VAL A 19 7.77 1.14 29.92
CA VAL A 19 7.73 -0.13 29.18
C VAL A 19 8.99 -0.29 28.33
N HIS A 20 9.71 -1.42 28.45
CA HIS A 20 10.79 -1.76 27.50
C HIS A 20 10.21 -1.85 26.07
N SER A 21 10.68 -0.98 25.18
CA SER A 21 10.22 -0.82 23.79
C SER A 21 8.69 -0.58 23.66
N PRO A 22 8.20 0.61 24.03
CA PRO A 22 6.77 0.94 24.02
C PRO A 22 6.13 0.77 22.63
N ALA A 23 6.84 1.21 21.58
CA ALA A 23 6.37 1.08 20.20
C ALA A 23 6.16 -0.38 19.80
N ALA A 24 7.09 -1.28 20.15
CA ALA A 24 6.95 -2.70 19.81
C ALA A 24 5.77 -3.36 20.53
N ASN A 25 5.52 -2.99 21.79
CA ASN A 25 4.40 -3.53 22.56
C ASN A 25 3.05 -3.02 22.05
N ILE A 26 2.96 -1.75 21.63
CA ILE A 26 1.75 -1.20 21.03
C ILE A 26 1.46 -1.87 19.69
N VAL A 27 2.46 -1.99 18.81
CA VAL A 27 2.27 -2.69 17.51
C VAL A 27 1.81 -4.12 17.72
N ARG A 28 2.40 -4.85 18.67
CA ARG A 28 1.96 -6.23 18.99
C ARG A 28 0.52 -6.28 19.51
N ARG A 29 0.15 -5.37 20.41
CA ARG A 29 -1.19 -5.31 21.01
C ARG A 29 -2.24 -4.90 19.99
N ALA A 30 -1.97 -3.85 19.22
CA ALA A 30 -2.83 -3.35 18.14
C ALA A 30 -3.07 -4.41 17.06
N LYS A 31 -2.06 -5.27 16.78
CA LYS A 31 -2.22 -6.39 15.86
C LYS A 31 -3.33 -7.37 16.27
N TYR A 32 -3.55 -7.58 17.57
CA TYR A 32 -4.59 -8.48 18.09
C TYR A 32 -5.91 -7.77 18.40
N ASP A 33 -5.92 -6.43 18.31
CA ASP A 33 -7.08 -5.59 18.58
C ASP A 33 -7.68 -5.06 17.28
N ILE A 34 -8.34 -5.96 16.54
CA ILE A 34 -8.95 -5.63 15.24
C ILE A 34 -10.04 -4.55 15.39
N TYR A 35 -10.73 -4.53 16.53
CA TYR A 35 -11.76 -3.56 16.87
C TYR A 35 -11.17 -2.18 17.24
N GLY A 36 -9.90 -2.13 17.65
CA GLY A 36 -9.19 -0.89 17.96
C GLY A 36 -9.59 -0.28 19.32
N GLU A 37 -10.13 -1.10 20.23
CA GLU A 37 -10.67 -0.67 21.52
C GLU A 37 -9.61 -0.59 22.63
N GLN A 38 -8.49 -1.29 22.44
CA GLN A 38 -7.41 -1.33 23.41
C GLN A 38 -6.80 0.06 23.58
N ARG A 39 -6.69 0.48 24.83
CA ARG A 39 -6.10 1.77 25.18
C ARG A 39 -4.59 1.68 25.40
N TYR A 40 -3.88 2.67 24.91
CA TYR A 40 -2.44 2.81 25.01
C TYR A 40 -2.08 4.11 25.73
N GLY A 41 -1.10 4.06 26.64
CA GLY A 41 -0.62 5.22 27.38
C GLY A 41 0.37 6.04 26.57
N PHE A 42 0.04 7.31 26.36
CA PHE A 42 0.90 8.30 25.73
C PHE A 42 1.09 9.49 26.66
N LYS A 43 2.32 10.00 26.73
CA LYS A 43 2.66 11.24 27.41
C LYS A 43 2.40 12.42 26.47
N THR A 44 1.56 13.33 26.93
CA THR A 44 1.28 14.63 26.32
C THR A 44 1.84 15.74 27.21
N ALA A 45 1.89 16.97 26.70
CA ALA A 45 2.41 18.13 27.45
C ALA A 45 1.68 18.37 28.79
N ASP A 46 0.44 17.90 28.93
CA ASP A 46 -0.40 18.03 30.12
C ASP A 46 -0.48 16.76 30.99
N GLY A 47 0.29 15.70 30.68
CA GLY A 47 0.36 14.47 31.49
C GLY A 47 0.28 13.19 30.67
N VAL A 48 0.10 12.04 31.34
CA VAL A 48 -0.13 10.76 30.65
C VAL A 48 -1.63 10.59 30.36
N LYS A 49 -1.95 10.28 29.11
CA LYS A 49 -3.30 10.03 28.61
C LYS A 49 -3.39 8.67 27.93
N TYR A 50 -4.56 8.04 28.04
CA TYR A 50 -4.82 6.74 27.45
C TYR A 50 -5.76 6.89 26.27
N TYR A 51 -5.34 6.41 25.10
CA TYR A 51 -6.10 6.53 23.85
C TYR A 51 -6.34 5.16 23.23
N ALA A 52 -7.54 4.91 22.72
CA ALA A 52 -7.80 3.80 21.82
C ALA A 52 -7.21 4.10 20.42
N ASP A 53 -6.98 3.07 19.59
CA ASP A 53 -6.38 3.31 18.27
C ASP A 53 -7.23 4.27 17.42
N TYR A 54 -8.55 4.12 17.40
CA TYR A 54 -9.43 5.02 16.67
C TYR A 54 -9.37 6.47 17.17
N ASP A 55 -9.12 6.71 18.47
CA ASP A 55 -8.96 8.06 19.03
C ASP A 55 -7.68 8.70 18.49
N ILE A 56 -6.59 7.94 18.42
CA ILE A 56 -5.30 8.38 17.88
C ILE A 56 -5.44 8.70 16.39
N GLN A 57 -6.10 7.82 15.62
CA GLN A 57 -6.36 8.07 14.20
C GLN A 57 -7.20 9.35 14.01
N SER A 58 -8.31 9.49 14.75
CA SER A 58 -9.18 10.68 14.68
C SER A 58 -8.43 11.96 15.01
N MET A 59 -7.59 11.91 16.05
CA MET A 59 -6.74 13.03 16.46
C MET A 59 -5.76 13.46 15.36
N TYR A 60 -5.12 12.51 14.67
CA TYR A 60 -4.25 12.82 13.54
C TYR A 60 -5.01 13.35 12.33
N ILE A 61 -6.22 12.85 12.07
CA ILE A 61 -7.10 13.35 11.00
C ILE A 61 -7.47 14.81 11.26
N ASP A 62 -7.86 15.14 12.49
CA ASP A 62 -8.12 16.52 12.93
C ASP A 62 -6.88 17.41 12.76
N ASP A 63 -5.68 16.91 13.07
CA ASP A 63 -4.44 17.64 12.85
C ASP A 63 -4.18 17.89 11.36
N LEU A 64 -4.39 16.88 10.53
CA LEU A 64 -4.13 16.94 9.10
C LEU A 64 -5.14 17.79 8.34
N SER A 65 -6.37 17.94 8.86
CA SER A 65 -7.37 18.86 8.30
C SER A 65 -6.90 20.32 8.27
N ARG A 66 -5.89 20.67 9.09
CA ARG A 66 -5.32 22.01 9.21
C ARG A 66 -4.12 22.26 8.30
N VAL A 67 -3.67 21.24 7.56
CA VAL A 67 -2.56 21.36 6.60
C VAL A 67 -2.98 22.24 5.43
N LYS A 68 -2.20 23.28 5.15
CA LYS A 68 -2.44 24.17 4.00
C LYS A 68 -1.81 23.62 2.73
N GLY A 69 -2.44 23.90 1.60
CA GLY A 69 -1.92 23.55 0.27
C GLY A 69 -2.04 22.06 -0.08
N MET A 70 -2.99 21.34 0.50
CA MET A 70 -3.27 19.96 0.10
C MET A 70 -3.74 19.89 -1.36
N THR A 71 -3.18 18.94 -2.12
CA THR A 71 -3.71 18.58 -3.44
C THR A 71 -5.08 17.92 -3.30
N ASP A 72 -5.86 17.84 -4.37
CA ASP A 72 -7.18 17.21 -4.32
C ASP A 72 -7.09 15.71 -3.97
N ASP A 73 -6.07 15.01 -4.47
CA ASP A 73 -5.78 13.62 -4.07
C ASP A 73 -5.49 13.49 -2.56
N GLN A 74 -4.80 14.47 -1.97
CA GLN A 74 -4.50 14.48 -0.54
C GLN A 74 -5.75 14.74 0.30
N LYS A 75 -6.63 15.64 -0.15
CA LYS A 75 -7.92 15.89 0.50
C LYS A 75 -8.80 14.66 0.44
N TRP A 76 -8.94 14.06 -0.74
CA TRP A 76 -9.68 12.81 -0.94
C TRP A 76 -9.15 11.68 -0.05
N SER A 77 -7.82 11.54 0.04
CA SER A 77 -7.19 10.55 0.92
C SER A 77 -7.50 10.80 2.41
N LEU A 78 -7.56 12.07 2.84
CA LEU A 78 -7.93 12.42 4.20
C LEU A 78 -9.41 12.14 4.48
N GLU A 79 -10.30 12.41 3.52
CA GLU A 79 -11.74 12.10 3.60
C GLU A 79 -12.00 10.59 3.70
N GLU A 80 -11.34 9.78 2.86
CA GLU A 80 -11.47 8.32 2.94
C GLU A 80 -10.87 7.75 4.23
N TRP A 81 -9.80 8.35 4.76
CA TRP A 81 -9.26 7.98 6.07
C TRP A 81 -10.24 8.33 7.19
N GLN A 82 -10.81 9.54 7.19
CA GLN A 82 -11.85 9.94 8.15
C GLN A 82 -13.02 8.96 8.14
N LYS A 83 -13.56 8.70 6.95
CA LYS A 83 -14.65 7.74 6.77
C LYS A 83 -14.29 6.35 7.27
N ALA A 84 -13.07 5.86 7.00
CA ALA A 84 -12.62 4.57 7.48
C ALA A 84 -12.51 4.52 9.01
N THR A 85 -12.06 5.60 9.65
CA THR A 85 -11.98 5.70 11.11
C THR A 85 -13.36 5.72 11.76
N GLU A 86 -14.32 6.46 11.18
CA GLU A 86 -15.71 6.50 11.62
C GLU A 86 -16.42 5.14 11.43
N ASP A 87 -16.25 4.53 10.25
CA ASP A 87 -16.78 3.20 9.94
C ASP A 87 -16.25 2.19 10.95
N ARG A 88 -14.93 2.16 11.21
CA ARG A 88 -14.30 1.27 12.20
C ARG A 88 -14.93 1.40 13.58
N ARG A 89 -15.15 2.65 14.04
CA ARG A 89 -15.71 2.93 15.37
C ARG A 89 -17.15 2.45 15.50
N SER A 90 -17.92 2.50 14.42
CA SER A 90 -19.33 2.08 14.43
C SER A 90 -19.50 0.58 14.25
N ASP A 91 -18.79 0.00 13.28
CA ASP A 91 -18.79 -1.43 12.95
C ASP A 91 -17.59 -1.70 12.03
N VAL A 92 -16.58 -2.41 12.56
CA VAL A 92 -15.36 -2.74 11.83
C VAL A 92 -15.64 -3.45 10.49
N MET A 93 -16.74 -4.20 10.39
CA MET A 93 -17.09 -4.95 9.18
C MET A 93 -17.49 -4.07 7.99
N LYS A 94 -17.84 -2.79 8.25
CA LYS A 94 -18.05 -1.79 7.19
C LYS A 94 -16.79 -1.50 6.37
N LEU A 95 -15.61 -1.84 6.90
CA LEU A 95 -14.35 -1.72 6.18
C LEU A 95 -14.06 -2.89 5.24
N SER A 96 -14.92 -3.90 5.17
CA SER A 96 -14.72 -5.09 4.32
C SER A 96 -14.62 -4.78 2.81
N ASP A 97 -14.96 -3.56 2.40
CA ASP A 97 -14.88 -3.06 1.03
C ASP A 97 -13.61 -2.23 0.74
N ARG A 98 -12.73 -2.00 1.72
CA ARG A 98 -11.51 -1.19 1.55
C ARG A 98 -10.33 -1.57 2.45
N SER A 99 -10.51 -2.53 3.35
CA SER A 99 -9.45 -3.10 4.20
C SER A 99 -9.27 -4.58 3.90
N ASP A 100 -8.08 -4.97 3.45
CA ASP A 100 -7.74 -6.37 3.14
C ASP A 100 -7.93 -7.29 4.36
N THR A 101 -7.50 -6.83 5.54
CA THR A 101 -7.63 -7.58 6.79
C THR A 101 -9.09 -7.85 7.14
N ILE A 102 -9.95 -6.85 7.00
CA ILE A 102 -11.38 -6.98 7.32
C ILE A 102 -12.11 -7.80 6.24
N ALA A 103 -11.79 -7.58 4.96
CA ALA A 103 -12.34 -8.39 3.87
C ALA A 103 -11.99 -9.88 4.06
N LYS A 104 -10.75 -10.18 4.48
CA LYS A 104 -10.32 -11.54 4.79
C LYS A 104 -11.04 -12.11 6.01
N LEU A 105 -11.15 -11.33 7.10
CA LEU A 105 -11.88 -11.74 8.29
C LEU A 105 -13.33 -12.10 7.96
N ASP A 106 -14.03 -11.25 7.20
CA ASP A 106 -15.42 -11.46 6.80
C ASP A 106 -15.62 -12.79 6.03
N LEU A 107 -14.70 -13.12 5.13
CA LEU A 107 -14.75 -14.38 4.37
C LEU A 107 -14.54 -15.60 5.28
N ILE A 108 -13.62 -15.51 6.23
CA ILE A 108 -13.35 -16.57 7.21
C ILE A 108 -14.58 -16.78 8.11
N GLN A 109 -15.12 -15.69 8.68
CA GLN A 109 -16.30 -15.73 9.55
C GLN A 109 -17.53 -16.26 8.80
N THR A 110 -17.76 -15.80 7.57
CA THR A 110 -18.85 -16.31 6.71
C THR A 110 -18.71 -17.81 6.46
N ARG A 111 -17.49 -18.30 6.20
CA ARG A 111 -17.23 -19.72 5.98
C ARG A 111 -17.47 -20.53 7.25
N ASN A 112 -16.96 -20.06 8.40
CA ASN A 112 -17.19 -20.71 9.69
C ASN A 112 -18.68 -20.82 10.00
N ARG A 113 -19.45 -19.73 9.80
CA ARG A 113 -20.92 -19.71 9.99
C ARG A 113 -21.62 -20.75 9.11
N ARG A 114 -21.24 -20.87 7.83
CA ARG A 114 -21.79 -21.88 6.91
C ARG A 114 -21.46 -23.32 7.32
N ALA A 115 -20.32 -23.51 7.97
CA ALA A 115 -19.89 -24.80 8.49
C ALA A 115 -20.47 -25.11 9.89
N GLY A 116 -21.32 -24.24 10.45
CA GLY A 116 -21.85 -24.39 11.81
C GLY A 116 -20.81 -24.20 12.92
N ARG A 117 -19.68 -23.55 12.59
CA ARG A 117 -18.55 -23.27 13.50
C ARG A 117 -18.71 -21.90 14.15
N LYS A 118 -17.96 -21.64 15.23
CA LYS A 118 -17.90 -20.29 15.80
C LYS A 118 -17.16 -19.35 14.84
N GLU A 119 -17.57 -18.09 14.79
CA GLU A 119 -17.01 -17.13 13.82
C GLU A 119 -15.51 -16.89 14.02
N ASP A 120 -15.06 -16.87 15.27
CA ASP A 120 -13.68 -16.70 15.72
C ASP A 120 -12.88 -18.01 15.77
N GLU A 121 -13.46 -19.13 15.35
CA GLU A 121 -12.80 -20.42 15.40
C GLU A 121 -11.62 -20.47 14.41
N TYR A 122 -10.42 -20.70 14.96
CA TYR A 122 -9.23 -20.94 14.15
C TYR A 122 -9.29 -22.35 13.56
N THR A 123 -9.22 -22.45 12.24
CA THR A 123 -9.32 -23.71 11.50
C THR A 123 -8.16 -23.83 10.52
N LYS A 124 -7.80 -25.07 10.15
CA LYS A 124 -6.76 -25.30 9.12
C LYS A 124 -7.16 -24.63 7.80
N GLU A 125 -8.44 -24.69 7.46
CA GLU A 125 -9.00 -24.07 6.26
C GLU A 125 -8.90 -22.54 6.30
N ALA A 126 -9.04 -21.90 7.47
CA ALA A 126 -8.80 -20.47 7.62
C ALA A 126 -7.33 -20.11 7.36
N SER A 127 -6.38 -20.94 7.81
CA SER A 127 -4.94 -20.78 7.52
C SER A 127 -4.63 -20.97 6.03
N ASP A 128 -5.21 -21.99 5.39
CA ASP A 128 -5.03 -22.22 3.96
C ASP A 128 -5.64 -21.09 3.12
N PHE A 129 -6.77 -20.53 3.57
CA PHE A 129 -7.37 -19.35 2.95
C PHE A 129 -6.50 -18.10 3.10
N ASP A 130 -5.94 -17.84 4.29
CA ASP A 130 -5.03 -16.72 4.53
C ASP A 130 -3.81 -16.75 3.59
N LYS A 131 -3.25 -17.94 3.37
CA LYS A 131 -2.17 -18.16 2.39
C LYS A 131 -2.66 -17.90 0.96
N ALA A 132 -3.81 -18.46 0.58
CA ALA A 132 -4.36 -18.32 -0.75
C ALA A 132 -4.70 -16.85 -1.11
N TYR A 133 -5.16 -16.07 -0.13
CA TYR A 133 -5.50 -14.64 -0.28
C TYR A 133 -4.34 -13.83 -0.86
N SER A 134 -3.10 -14.16 -0.47
CA SER A 134 -1.89 -13.41 -0.86
C SER A 134 -1.22 -13.96 -2.12
N THR A 135 -1.89 -14.85 -2.86
CA THR A 135 -1.30 -15.50 -4.05
C THR A 135 -1.18 -14.50 -5.19
N ILE A 136 0.06 -14.22 -5.60
CA ILE A 136 0.36 -13.45 -6.81
C ILE A 136 0.34 -14.42 -8.00
N VAL A 137 -0.51 -14.13 -8.98
CA VAL A 137 -0.56 -14.93 -10.19
C VAL A 137 0.63 -14.58 -11.09
N ARG A 138 1.43 -15.59 -11.42
CA ARG A 138 2.52 -15.47 -12.38
C ARG A 138 2.02 -15.93 -13.73
N VAL A 139 2.04 -15.03 -14.72
CA VAL A 139 1.75 -15.36 -16.11
C VAL A 139 3.00 -15.96 -16.74
N ARG A 140 2.88 -17.13 -17.35
CA ARG A 140 3.95 -17.76 -18.12
C ARG A 140 3.67 -17.69 -19.61
N CYS A 141 4.69 -17.93 -20.44
CA CYS A 141 4.52 -17.96 -21.89
C CYS A 141 3.47 -19.00 -22.33
N GLU A 142 3.45 -20.17 -21.68
CA GLU A 142 2.50 -21.23 -22.01
C GLU A 142 1.04 -20.85 -21.71
N ASP A 143 0.81 -19.96 -20.74
CA ASP A 143 -0.54 -19.46 -20.46
C ASP A 143 -1.03 -18.55 -21.59
N VAL A 144 -0.12 -17.71 -22.11
CA VAL A 144 -0.40 -16.80 -23.24
C VAL A 144 -0.60 -17.59 -24.54
N ASP A 145 0.26 -18.58 -24.79
CA ASP A 145 0.15 -19.46 -25.96
C ASP A 145 -1.13 -20.31 -25.92
N GLY A 146 -1.61 -20.65 -24.72
CA GLY A 146 -2.90 -21.28 -24.46
C GLY A 146 -4.10 -20.33 -24.51
N GLY A 147 -3.91 -19.06 -24.88
CA GLY A 147 -4.96 -18.06 -25.04
C GLY A 147 -5.54 -17.49 -23.73
N LYS A 148 -4.90 -17.73 -22.58
CA LYS A 148 -5.34 -17.15 -21.30
C LYS A 148 -4.80 -15.74 -21.15
N SER A 149 -5.70 -14.82 -20.81
CA SER A 149 -5.30 -13.48 -20.41
C SER A 149 -4.90 -13.45 -18.93
N THR A 150 -4.20 -12.39 -18.54
CA THR A 150 -3.93 -12.10 -17.12
C THR A 150 -5.22 -11.98 -16.31
N ASP A 151 -6.33 -11.57 -16.94
CA ASP A 151 -7.63 -11.54 -16.28
C ASP A 151 -8.14 -12.93 -15.97
N ASP A 152 -8.07 -13.86 -16.92
CA ASP A 152 -8.54 -15.23 -16.71
C ASP A 152 -7.80 -15.89 -15.55
N LEU A 153 -6.49 -15.63 -15.49
CA LEU A 153 -5.61 -16.11 -14.44
C LEU A 153 -5.88 -15.45 -13.08
N MET A 154 -6.05 -14.12 -13.03
CA MET A 154 -6.37 -13.39 -11.80
C MET A 154 -7.78 -13.71 -11.28
N ASN A 155 -8.75 -13.88 -12.16
CA ASN A 155 -10.15 -14.13 -11.85
C ASN A 155 -10.36 -15.46 -11.11
N GLY A 156 -9.44 -16.41 -11.26
CA GLY A 156 -9.42 -17.67 -10.51
C GLY A 156 -8.91 -17.55 -9.07
N THR A 157 -8.46 -16.36 -8.64
CA THR A 157 -7.91 -16.14 -7.28
C THR A 157 -8.86 -15.40 -6.37
N VAL A 158 -8.68 -15.58 -5.05
CA VAL A 158 -9.40 -14.82 -4.02
C VAL A 158 -9.21 -13.31 -4.22
N ALA A 159 -7.97 -12.86 -4.48
CA ALA A 159 -7.66 -11.46 -4.72
C ALA A 159 -8.38 -10.91 -5.96
N GLY A 160 -8.43 -11.66 -7.07
CA GLY A 160 -9.15 -11.23 -8.27
C GLY A 160 -10.67 -11.19 -8.10
N VAL A 161 -11.25 -12.12 -7.33
CA VAL A 161 -12.67 -12.07 -6.96
C VAL A 161 -12.96 -10.82 -6.12
N LEU A 162 -12.16 -10.54 -5.10
CA LEU A 162 -12.35 -9.37 -4.23
C LEU A 162 -12.15 -8.05 -4.98
N ARG A 163 -11.17 -7.99 -5.89
CA ARG A 163 -10.95 -6.83 -6.75
C ARG A 163 -12.20 -6.46 -7.55
N ARG A 164 -12.89 -7.45 -8.13
CA ARG A 164 -14.08 -7.21 -8.96
C ARG A 164 -15.36 -6.99 -8.18
N THR A 165 -15.45 -7.54 -6.96
CA THR A 165 -16.69 -7.54 -6.19
C THR A 165 -16.71 -6.48 -5.10
N ARG A 166 -15.63 -6.34 -4.33
CA ARG A 166 -15.58 -5.48 -3.14
C ARG A 166 -14.75 -4.22 -3.36
N PHE A 167 -13.58 -4.37 -3.98
CA PHE A 167 -12.62 -3.28 -4.12
C PHE A 167 -12.74 -2.52 -5.43
N ALA A 168 -13.73 -2.85 -6.27
CA ALA A 168 -13.83 -2.34 -7.64
C ALA A 168 -13.86 -0.80 -7.70
N LYS A 169 -14.55 -0.15 -6.75
CA LYS A 169 -14.65 1.32 -6.67
C LYS A 169 -13.37 2.03 -6.24
N HIS A 170 -12.43 1.30 -5.62
CA HIS A 170 -11.21 1.85 -5.02
C HIS A 170 -9.94 1.45 -5.78
N MET A 171 -10.09 0.65 -6.83
CA MET A 171 -8.98 0.13 -7.63
C MET A 171 -8.88 0.92 -8.94
N PRO A 172 -7.66 1.25 -9.41
CA PRO A 172 -7.47 1.88 -10.71
C PRO A 172 -8.10 1.05 -11.84
N ALA A 173 -8.53 1.73 -12.90
CA ALA A 173 -9.00 1.08 -14.12
C ALA A 173 -7.89 0.18 -14.70
N ARG A 174 -8.28 -0.84 -15.45
CA ARG A 174 -7.33 -1.83 -15.97
C ARG A 174 -6.40 -1.20 -17.00
N GLU A 175 -6.93 -0.31 -17.81
CA GLU A 175 -6.23 0.42 -18.84
C GLU A 175 -5.10 1.24 -18.22
N ASP A 176 -5.36 1.89 -17.08
CA ASP A 176 -4.34 2.62 -16.33
C ASP A 176 -3.25 1.69 -15.77
N LEU A 177 -3.61 0.49 -15.32
CA LEU A 177 -2.62 -0.49 -14.86
C LEU A 177 -1.76 -1.01 -16.00
N ASN A 178 -2.37 -1.33 -17.14
CA ASN A 178 -1.65 -1.80 -18.32
C ASN A 178 -0.68 -0.73 -18.84
N ASP A 179 -1.12 0.54 -18.85
CA ASP A 179 -0.24 1.68 -19.17
C ASP A 179 0.95 1.73 -18.22
N ARG A 180 0.72 1.64 -16.91
CA ARG A 180 1.79 1.69 -15.88
C ARG A 180 2.76 0.51 -15.91
N ILE A 181 2.39 -0.63 -16.49
CA ILE A 181 3.31 -1.76 -16.70
C ILE A 181 4.33 -1.43 -17.78
N LEU A 182 3.91 -0.75 -18.84
CA LEU A 182 4.72 -0.50 -20.02
C LEU A 182 5.40 0.88 -19.99
N ASN A 183 4.81 1.82 -19.26
CA ASN A 183 5.21 3.22 -19.27
C ASN A 183 5.66 3.67 -17.88
N ALA A 184 6.86 4.25 -17.84
CA ALA A 184 7.39 4.85 -16.62
C ALA A 184 6.63 6.15 -16.27
N PRO A 185 6.51 6.51 -14.98
CA PRO A 185 5.83 7.74 -14.56
C PRO A 185 6.55 8.98 -15.10
N LYS A 186 5.80 9.81 -15.83
CA LYS A 186 6.32 10.93 -16.65
C LYS A 186 6.98 12.05 -15.84
N ASN A 187 6.53 12.27 -14.61
CA ASN A 187 6.91 13.39 -13.74
C ASN A 187 8.05 13.06 -12.76
N THR A 188 8.85 12.04 -13.06
CA THR A 188 10.00 11.63 -12.23
C THR A 188 11.15 11.19 -13.12
N ARG A 189 12.34 11.03 -12.57
CA ARG A 189 13.47 10.40 -13.28
C ARG A 189 13.20 9.03 -13.89
N ALA A 190 12.14 8.34 -13.47
CA ALA A 190 11.77 7.08 -14.10
C ALA A 190 11.41 7.27 -15.58
N SER A 191 10.88 8.43 -15.98
CA SER A 191 10.56 8.74 -17.38
C SER A 191 11.81 8.71 -18.27
N VAL A 192 12.88 9.37 -17.83
CA VAL A 192 14.19 9.37 -18.49
C VAL A 192 14.74 7.95 -18.59
N ARG A 193 14.66 7.20 -17.50
CA ARG A 193 15.10 5.80 -17.47
C ARG A 193 14.33 4.92 -18.46
N GLY A 194 13.00 5.06 -18.50
CA GLY A 194 12.12 4.34 -19.41
C GLY A 194 12.44 4.67 -20.87
N ALA A 195 12.66 5.94 -21.18
CA ALA A 195 13.06 6.39 -22.52
C ALA A 195 14.40 5.80 -22.95
N VAL A 196 15.40 5.80 -22.06
CA VAL A 196 16.73 5.23 -22.31
C VAL A 196 16.67 3.72 -22.56
N ILE A 197 15.87 2.97 -21.78
CA ILE A 197 15.63 1.53 -22.00
C ILE A 197 14.93 1.30 -23.35
N GLY A 198 13.89 2.09 -23.65
CA GLY A 198 13.14 1.99 -24.90
C GLY A 198 14.02 2.23 -26.13
N ASP A 199 14.85 3.28 -26.11
CA ASP A 199 15.74 3.65 -27.20
C ASP A 199 16.80 2.59 -27.49
N VAL A 200 17.39 1.98 -26.46
CA VAL A 200 18.37 0.90 -26.63
C VAL A 200 17.73 -0.39 -27.13
N THR A 201 16.49 -0.67 -26.72
CA THR A 201 15.75 -1.86 -27.16
C THR A 201 15.28 -1.73 -28.62
N LEU A 202 14.84 -0.55 -29.03
CA LEU A 202 14.25 -0.31 -30.36
C LEU A 202 15.27 -0.03 -31.46
N LYS A 203 16.41 0.59 -31.15
CA LYS A 203 17.35 1.04 -32.19
C LYS A 203 18.40 0.00 -32.55
N GLY A 204 18.55 -1.09 -31.79
CA GLY A 204 19.53 -2.14 -32.06
C GLY A 204 20.99 -1.64 -32.11
N VAL A 205 21.26 -0.42 -31.62
CA VAL A 205 22.59 0.20 -31.72
C VAL A 205 23.39 -0.10 -30.47
N SER A 206 24.60 -0.63 -30.70
CA SER A 206 25.68 -0.85 -29.74
C SER A 206 26.27 0.49 -29.26
N PRO A 207 25.66 1.10 -28.24
CA PRO A 207 26.26 1.10 -26.90
C PRO A 207 25.42 0.22 -25.96
N ARG A 208 26.09 -0.64 -25.19
CA ARG A 208 25.39 -1.41 -24.16
C ARG A 208 25.13 -0.49 -22.98
N LEU A 209 23.86 -0.34 -22.59
CA LEU A 209 23.51 0.16 -21.27
C LEU A 209 24.08 -0.80 -20.24
N HIS A 210 25.06 -0.35 -19.47
CA HIS A 210 25.54 -1.07 -18.31
C HIS A 210 25.27 -0.19 -17.08
N ASN A 211 24.82 -0.82 -16.00
CA ASN A 211 24.57 -0.21 -14.69
C ASN A 211 23.49 0.89 -14.73
N LEU A 212 22.24 0.46 -14.92
CA LEU A 212 21.04 1.27 -14.74
C LEU A 212 20.64 1.28 -13.25
N GLU A 213 20.95 2.37 -12.57
CA GLU A 213 20.70 2.53 -11.14
C GLU A 213 19.63 3.60 -10.89
N TRP A 214 19.17 3.72 -9.64
CA TRP A 214 18.17 4.72 -9.27
C TRP A 214 18.65 6.16 -9.50
N GLY A 215 19.93 6.43 -9.25
CA GLY A 215 20.50 7.78 -9.30
C GLY A 215 21.33 8.12 -10.52
N TYR A 216 21.63 7.15 -11.40
CA TYR A 216 22.42 7.38 -12.60
C TYR A 216 22.28 6.21 -13.58
N TYR A 217 22.69 6.43 -14.83
CA TYR A 217 22.99 5.36 -15.77
C TYR A 217 24.35 5.60 -16.43
N SER A 218 24.94 4.56 -16.99
CA SER A 218 26.24 4.66 -17.66
C SER A 218 26.17 4.12 -19.08
N ILE A 219 26.88 4.79 -19.98
CA ILE A 219 26.93 4.46 -21.40
C ILE A 219 28.28 3.81 -21.66
N TYR A 220 28.28 2.61 -22.24
CA TYR A 220 29.51 1.90 -22.57
C TYR A 220 29.60 1.60 -24.06
N LYS A 221 30.81 1.67 -24.58
CA LYS A 221 31.16 1.20 -25.93
C LYS A 221 32.43 0.36 -25.84
N ASP A 222 32.35 -0.85 -26.39
CA ASP A 222 33.49 -1.79 -26.45
C ASP A 222 34.17 -2.04 -25.09
N GLY A 223 33.39 -2.09 -24.00
CA GLY A 223 33.87 -2.31 -22.64
C GLY A 223 34.41 -1.06 -21.92
N VAL A 224 34.46 0.09 -22.59
CA VAL A 224 34.88 1.37 -22.01
C VAL A 224 33.67 2.15 -21.56
N ASN A 225 33.69 2.66 -20.31
CA ASN A 225 32.70 3.60 -19.82
C ASN A 225 32.91 4.95 -20.51
N LEU A 226 31.96 5.36 -21.33
CA LEU A 226 32.01 6.62 -22.05
C LEU A 226 31.49 7.77 -21.20
N ASP A 227 30.46 7.52 -20.39
CA ASP A 227 29.83 8.57 -19.59
C ASP A 227 28.99 7.98 -18.44
N ARG A 228 28.87 8.78 -17.37
CA ARG A 228 27.95 8.55 -16.25
C ARG A 228 27.03 9.75 -16.12
N ILE A 229 25.75 9.52 -16.39
CA ILE A 229 24.72 10.56 -16.35
C ILE A 229 23.95 10.42 -15.03
N ASN A 230 24.06 11.41 -14.17
CA ASN A 230 23.32 11.47 -12.91
C ASN A 230 21.87 11.92 -13.15
N MET A 231 20.96 11.40 -12.34
CA MET A 231 19.52 11.64 -12.47
C MET A 231 18.94 12.24 -11.19
N ASP A 232 18.58 13.53 -11.25
CA ASP A 232 17.77 14.19 -10.22
C ASP A 232 16.39 13.51 -10.10
N PRO A 233 15.89 13.21 -8.89
CA PRO A 233 14.62 12.50 -8.68
C PRO A 233 13.40 13.05 -9.43
N TRP A 234 13.37 14.36 -9.70
CA TRP A 234 12.19 15.09 -10.17
C TRP A 234 12.29 15.55 -11.62
N THR A 235 13.48 15.95 -12.07
CA THR A 235 13.75 16.53 -13.39
C THR A 235 14.43 15.56 -14.35
N GLY A 236 15.04 14.49 -13.82
CA GLY A 236 15.46 13.32 -14.57
C GLY A 236 16.87 13.33 -15.16
N VAL A 237 17.49 14.50 -15.39
CA VAL A 237 18.92 14.64 -15.76
C VAL A 237 19.45 15.92 -15.11
N GLU A 238 20.60 15.83 -14.44
CA GLU A 238 21.38 17.01 -14.00
C GLU A 238 22.37 17.44 -15.08
#